data_AF-A0A3M2SXB6-F1
#
_entry.id   AF-A0A3M2SXB6-F1
#
_cell.length_a   1.000
_cell.length_b   1.000
_cell.length_c   1.000
_cell.angle_alpha   90.00
_cell.angle_beta   90.00
_cell.angle_gamma   90.00
#
_symmetry.space_group_name_H-M   'P 1'
#
loop_
_entity.id
_entity.type
_entity.pdbx_description
1 polymer ?
#
loop_
_entity_poly.entity_id
_entity_poly.type
_entity_poly.pdbx_seq_one_letter_code
_entity_poly.pdbx_strand_id
1 'polypeptide(L)'
;MDIASKRVIVAAIVGRVVLLSTAHRTSLPQQISQSPTRSRRRENRVNRSDHPLELAPEDGSGEFDDDPLDDTGVDLSEIPEDFDKADGTIVRRERIEARWNRSVTPAEFNYIKPSEPKWREPEDALRQASNNDMYRFLGWCLRLQRGKEGRRLKGIHKFSSLEADWKNFRGYYQKITKTRIGSENGQEVRRGIKYLAKENALDTQPRKKTPVYIEDMTPFKETILATQEKRFDLSFQRIQVDLLNTLGLFTLHREGALLALQFKHLLLPGLVPKAMLET
;
A
#
# COMPACT_ATOMS: atom_id res chain seq x y z
N MET A 1 -50.23 1.14 -18.08
CA MET A 1 -49.43 0.61 -16.95
C MET A 1 -48.00 0.51 -17.43
N ASP A 2 -47.17 1.44 -16.98
CA ASP A 2 -45.90 1.80 -17.58
C ASP A 2 -44.76 0.94 -17.02
N ILE A 3 -44.11 0.17 -17.90
CA ILE A 3 -42.97 -0.70 -17.60
C ILE A 3 -41.70 0.10 -17.91
N ALA A 4 -41.45 1.12 -17.10
CA ALA A 4 -40.26 1.94 -17.20
C ALA A 4 -39.73 2.24 -15.78
N SER A 5 -38.93 1.33 -15.21
CA SER A 5 -37.86 1.63 -14.23
C SER A 5 -37.30 0.36 -13.57
N LYS A 6 -36.44 -0.39 -14.27
CA LYS A 6 -35.49 -1.30 -13.61
C LYS A 6 -34.15 -1.23 -14.35
N ARG A 7 -33.33 -0.23 -14.00
CA ARG A 7 -31.92 -0.14 -14.42
C ARG A 7 -31.07 -0.90 -13.40
N VAL A 8 -30.54 -2.04 -13.81
CA VAL A 8 -29.57 -2.83 -13.04
C VAL A 8 -28.17 -2.27 -13.24
N ILE A 9 -27.46 -2.09 -12.13
CA ILE A 9 -26.13 -1.48 -12.02
C ILE A 9 -25.08 -2.49 -12.50
N VAL A 10 -24.31 -2.09 -13.52
CA VAL A 10 -23.14 -2.83 -14.01
C VAL A 10 -21.91 -2.39 -13.21
N ALA A 11 -21.27 -3.32 -12.51
CA ALA A 11 -19.93 -3.10 -11.97
C ALA A 11 -18.88 -3.61 -12.98
N ALA A 12 -17.88 -2.76 -13.18
CA ALA A 12 -16.97 -2.74 -14.31
C ALA A 12 -15.76 -3.67 -14.12
N ILE A 13 -15.46 -4.45 -15.16
CA ILE A 13 -14.10 -4.85 -15.51
C ILE A 13 -13.69 -3.92 -16.66
N VAL A 14 -12.75 -3.03 -16.35
CA VAL A 14 -12.10 -2.02 -17.23
C VAL A 14 -12.97 -0.82 -17.64
N GLY A 15 -12.61 0.39 -17.16
CA GLY A 15 -13.05 1.67 -17.72
C GLY A 15 -14.06 2.47 -16.86
N ARG A 16 -13.76 3.76 -16.64
CA ARG A 16 -14.56 4.73 -15.84
C ARG A 16 -16.02 4.84 -16.32
N VAL A 17 -17.00 4.87 -15.41
CA VAL A 17 -18.23 5.68 -15.53
C VAL A 17 -18.70 6.19 -14.16
N VAL A 18 -19.19 7.43 -14.17
CA VAL A 18 -19.72 8.25 -13.06
C VAL A 18 -21.19 7.92 -12.81
N LEU A 19 -21.66 7.92 -11.55
CA LEU A 19 -23.09 7.84 -11.22
C LEU A 19 -23.51 9.05 -10.36
N LEU A 20 -24.47 9.82 -10.90
CA LEU A 20 -25.30 10.80 -10.19
C LEU A 20 -26.39 10.06 -9.41
N SER A 21 -26.68 10.48 -8.18
CA SER A 21 -27.86 10.01 -7.43
C SER A 21 -28.53 11.16 -6.70
N THR A 22 -29.83 11.30 -6.95
CA THR A 22 -30.79 12.21 -6.33
C THR A 22 -31.19 11.72 -4.94
N ALA A 23 -31.21 12.65 -3.97
CA ALA A 23 -31.46 12.38 -2.57
C ALA A 23 -32.95 12.19 -2.25
N HIS A 24 -33.27 11.19 -1.42
CA HIS A 24 -34.37 11.32 -0.48
C HIS A 24 -33.96 10.81 0.90
N ARG A 25 -34.46 11.54 1.90
CA ARG A 25 -33.94 11.67 3.27
C ARG A 25 -34.93 10.99 4.21
N THR A 26 -34.48 9.98 4.94
CA THR A 26 -35.16 9.53 6.16
C THR A 26 -34.10 9.12 7.19
N SER A 27 -34.15 9.81 8.32
CA SER A 27 -33.22 9.80 9.45
C SER A 27 -33.66 8.84 10.55
N LEU A 28 -32.70 8.22 11.26
CA LEU A 28 -32.62 7.94 12.73
C LEU A 28 -31.64 6.75 13.01
N PRO A 29 -31.12 6.55 14.25
CA PRO A 29 -29.95 7.24 14.79
C PRO A 29 -28.75 6.31 15.14
N GLN A 30 -27.58 6.94 15.29
CA GLN A 30 -26.30 6.36 15.67
C GLN A 30 -26.31 5.72 17.07
N GLN A 31 -25.72 4.52 17.17
CA GLN A 31 -25.19 3.97 18.41
C GLN A 31 -23.67 3.86 18.31
N ILE A 32 -23.01 4.55 19.24
CA ILE A 32 -21.56 4.64 19.42
C ILE A 32 -21.13 3.45 20.28
N SER A 33 -20.19 2.63 19.80
CA SER A 33 -19.48 1.67 20.63
C SER A 33 -17.98 1.89 20.47
N GLN A 34 -17.35 2.32 21.56
CA GLN A 34 -15.92 2.57 21.68
C GLN A 34 -15.23 1.28 22.12
N SER A 35 -14.12 0.91 21.47
CA SER A 35 -13.24 -0.18 21.91
C SER A 35 -11.87 0.39 22.30
N PRO A 36 -11.29 0.02 23.46
CA PRO A 36 -10.05 0.62 23.92
C PRO A 36 -8.80 -0.01 23.29
N THR A 37 -7.89 0.87 22.88
CA THR A 37 -6.51 0.62 22.44
C THR A 37 -5.66 0.05 23.58
N ARG A 38 -5.00 -1.10 23.36
CA ARG A 38 -3.97 -1.65 24.25
C ARG A 38 -2.59 -1.50 23.61
N SER A 39 -1.89 -0.43 24.00
CA SER A 39 -0.49 -0.15 23.68
C SER A 39 0.40 -0.94 24.64
N ARG A 40 1.21 -1.89 24.13
CA ARG A 40 2.31 -2.53 24.88
C ARG A 40 3.62 -1.89 24.46
N ARG A 41 4.14 -1.01 25.32
CA ARG A 41 5.46 -0.38 25.25
C ARG A 41 6.42 -1.34 25.97
N ARG A 42 7.42 -1.89 25.26
CA ARG A 42 8.57 -2.57 25.88
C ARG A 42 9.68 -1.54 26.07
N GLU A 43 9.99 -1.23 27.33
CA GLU A 43 11.21 -0.53 27.73
C GLU A 43 12.37 -1.53 27.69
N ASN A 44 13.42 -1.22 26.91
CA ASN A 44 14.71 -1.89 27.05
C ASN A 44 15.50 -1.15 28.12
N ARG A 45 15.73 -1.84 29.25
CA ARG A 45 16.60 -1.42 30.34
C ARG A 45 18.03 -1.78 29.96
N VAL A 46 18.87 -0.76 29.77
CA VAL A 46 20.33 -0.89 29.68
C VAL A 46 20.84 -1.27 31.07
N ASN A 47 21.48 -2.44 31.20
CA ASN A 47 22.23 -2.79 32.39
C ASN A 47 23.72 -2.73 32.02
N ARG A 48 24.41 -1.73 32.59
CA ARG A 48 25.85 -1.54 32.51
C ARG A 48 26.39 -2.07 33.84
N SER A 49 27.11 -3.18 33.80
CA SER A 49 27.79 -3.73 34.97
C SER A 49 29.29 -3.63 34.70
N ASP A 50 29.91 -2.60 35.25
CA ASP A 50 31.36 -2.47 35.32
C ASP A 50 31.86 -3.33 36.48
N HIS A 51 32.59 -4.42 36.19
CA HIS A 51 33.41 -5.12 37.18
C HIS A 51 34.83 -5.32 36.62
N PRO A 52 35.89 -5.05 37.41
CA PRO A 52 37.28 -5.14 36.94
C PRO A 52 37.72 -6.60 36.82
N LEU A 53 38.34 -6.96 35.68
CA LEU A 53 38.94 -8.26 35.46
C LEU A 53 40.29 -8.35 36.20
N GLU A 54 40.31 -9.14 37.26
CA GLU A 54 41.53 -9.60 37.94
C GLU A 54 42.02 -10.86 37.22
N LEU A 55 43.25 -10.82 36.69
CA LEU A 55 43.89 -11.90 35.95
C LEU A 55 44.40 -12.98 36.92
N ALA A 56 43.84 -14.19 36.84
CA ALA A 56 44.37 -15.41 37.46
C ALA A 56 44.11 -16.62 36.52
N PRO A 57 44.92 -17.69 36.64
CA PRO A 57 45.54 -18.38 35.51
C PRO A 57 44.63 -19.39 34.81
N GLU A 58 44.91 -19.59 33.52
CA GLU A 58 44.27 -20.58 32.66
C GLU A 58 44.48 -22.00 33.17
N ASP A 59 43.45 -22.58 33.79
CA ASP A 59 43.24 -24.01 33.87
C ASP A 59 42.32 -24.45 32.73
N GLY A 60 42.93 -25.16 31.78
CA GLY A 60 42.27 -25.67 30.59
C GLY A 60 41.18 -26.70 30.92
N SER A 61 39.93 -26.25 30.79
CA SER A 61 38.83 -27.07 30.30
C SER A 61 37.81 -26.13 29.66
N GLY A 62 38.20 -25.51 28.55
CA GLY A 62 37.26 -24.85 27.66
C GLY A 62 36.30 -25.90 27.15
N GLU A 63 35.06 -25.85 27.63
CA GLU A 63 33.91 -26.46 26.96
C GLU A 63 33.98 -25.97 25.51
N PHE A 64 34.36 -26.85 24.58
CA PHE A 64 34.29 -26.53 23.17
C PHE A 64 32.80 -26.42 22.87
N ASP A 65 32.31 -25.19 22.77
CA ASP A 65 30.98 -24.93 22.24
C ASP A 65 30.92 -25.56 20.83
N ASP A 66 30.24 -26.70 20.71
CA ASP A 66 29.97 -27.40 19.44
C ASP A 66 28.98 -26.61 18.55
N ASP A 67 28.77 -25.33 18.84
CA ASP A 67 27.92 -24.46 18.07
C ASP A 67 28.52 -24.32 16.65
N PRO A 68 27.72 -24.55 15.59
CA PRO A 68 28.19 -24.40 14.23
C PRO A 68 28.72 -22.97 14.05
N LEU A 69 29.88 -22.86 13.40
CA LEU A 69 30.40 -21.56 12.98
C LEU A 69 29.32 -20.83 12.18
N ASP A 70 29.15 -19.53 12.45
CA ASP A 70 28.22 -18.69 11.70
C ASP A 70 28.63 -18.65 10.23
N ASP A 71 28.05 -19.56 9.45
CA ASP A 71 28.23 -19.75 8.02
C ASP A 71 27.12 -19.05 7.23
N THR A 72 26.43 -18.08 7.86
CA THR A 72 25.48 -17.19 7.21
C THR A 72 26.26 -16.28 6.24
N GLY A 73 26.75 -16.85 5.15
CA GLY A 73 27.76 -16.29 4.25
C GLY A 73 27.27 -15.20 3.32
N VAL A 74 26.12 -14.58 3.63
CA VAL A 74 25.60 -13.42 2.89
C VAL A 74 25.74 -12.19 3.77
N ASP A 75 26.61 -11.28 3.37
CA ASP A 75 26.73 -10.00 4.03
C ASP A 75 25.43 -9.20 3.89
N LEU A 76 25.04 -8.46 4.93
CA LEU A 76 23.84 -7.62 4.93
C LEU A 76 23.88 -6.57 3.81
N SER A 77 25.07 -6.17 3.36
CA SER A 77 25.24 -5.23 2.25
C SER A 77 24.88 -5.84 0.88
N GLU A 78 24.93 -7.17 0.75
CA GLU A 78 24.61 -7.91 -0.47
C GLU A 78 23.10 -8.17 -0.61
N ILE A 79 22.36 -8.13 0.50
CA ILE A 79 20.91 -8.30 0.48
C ILE A 79 20.28 -7.03 -0.13
N PRO A 80 19.51 -7.15 -1.23
CA PRO A 80 18.82 -6.01 -1.79
C PRO A 80 17.92 -5.33 -0.76
N GLU A 81 17.99 -3.99 -0.65
CA GLU A 81 17.19 -3.22 0.32
C GLU A 81 15.66 -3.42 0.15
N ASP A 82 15.24 -3.90 -1.02
CA ASP A 82 13.85 -4.19 -1.38
C ASP A 82 13.48 -5.69 -1.37
N PHE A 83 14.35 -6.58 -0.87
CA PHE A 83 14.15 -8.03 -0.88
C PHE A 83 12.78 -8.50 -0.33
N ASP A 84 12.28 -7.88 0.74
CA ASP A 84 11.00 -8.21 1.39
C ASP A 84 9.81 -7.36 0.89
N LYS A 85 10.01 -6.53 -0.14
CA LYS A 85 9.00 -5.56 -0.59
C LYS A 85 8.22 -6.09 -1.78
N ALA A 86 6.89 -6.07 -1.68
CA ALA A 86 6.02 -6.36 -2.82
C ALA A 86 6.27 -5.35 -3.97
N ASP A 87 6.24 -5.82 -5.22
CA ASP A 87 6.49 -5.02 -6.44
C ASP A 87 5.70 -3.71 -6.48
N GLY A 88 4.42 -3.76 -6.09
CA GLY A 88 3.58 -2.57 -6.06
C GLY A 88 4.05 -1.52 -5.05
N THR A 89 4.82 -1.89 -4.03
CA THR A 89 5.47 -0.96 -3.09
C THR A 89 6.68 -0.31 -3.73
N ILE A 90 7.49 -1.09 -4.46
CA ILE A 90 8.67 -0.60 -5.21
C ILE A 90 8.22 0.46 -6.23
N VAL A 91 7.24 0.13 -7.08
CA VAL A 91 6.69 1.05 -8.10
C VAL A 91 6.14 2.35 -7.49
N ARG A 92 5.51 2.28 -6.31
CA ARG A 92 5.01 3.48 -5.62
C ARG A 92 6.15 4.36 -5.09
N ARG A 93 7.26 3.76 -4.68
CA ARG A 93 8.45 4.48 -4.23
C ARG A 93 9.19 5.12 -5.42
N GLU A 94 9.44 4.38 -6.48
CA GLU A 94 10.03 4.93 -7.71
C GLU A 94 9.22 6.12 -8.26
N ARG A 95 7.88 6.02 -8.18
CA ARG A 95 7.01 7.14 -8.57
C ARG A 95 7.24 8.39 -7.72
N ILE A 96 7.45 8.26 -6.41
CA ILE A 96 7.68 9.44 -5.55
C ILE A 96 9.07 10.01 -5.76
N GLU A 97 10.06 9.14 -5.99
CA GLU A 97 11.43 9.51 -6.34
C GLU A 97 11.47 10.29 -7.66
N ALA A 98 10.86 9.78 -8.72
CA ALA A 98 10.76 10.48 -10.01
C ALA A 98 10.06 11.84 -9.89
N ARG A 99 9.05 11.94 -9.02
CA ARG A 99 8.39 13.23 -8.72
C ARG A 99 9.31 14.18 -7.97
N TRP A 100 10.05 13.70 -6.99
CA TRP A 100 11.01 14.51 -6.24
C TRP A 100 12.10 15.04 -7.17
N ASN A 101 12.71 14.18 -7.98
CA ASN A 101 13.77 14.57 -8.91
C ASN A 101 13.25 15.65 -9.88
N ARG A 102 12.04 15.46 -10.43
CA ARG A 102 11.38 16.47 -11.26
C ARG A 102 11.10 17.77 -10.49
N SER A 103 10.66 17.69 -9.24
CA SER A 103 10.45 18.86 -8.39
C SER A 103 11.75 19.51 -7.91
N VAL A 104 12.93 18.94 -8.14
CA VAL A 104 14.19 19.62 -7.82
C VAL A 104 14.79 20.24 -9.08
N THR A 105 14.36 19.81 -10.28
CA THR A 105 14.86 20.38 -11.53
C THR A 105 14.49 21.86 -11.72
N PRO A 106 15.43 22.67 -12.27
CA PRO A 106 15.30 24.12 -12.43
C PRO A 106 14.09 24.66 -13.21
N ALA A 107 13.35 23.81 -13.93
CA ALA A 107 12.24 24.26 -14.77
C ALA A 107 10.89 24.36 -14.03
N GLU A 108 10.69 23.65 -12.91
CA GLU A 108 9.34 23.49 -12.32
C GLU A 108 9.22 23.85 -10.84
N PHE A 109 10.31 23.89 -10.07
CA PHE A 109 10.30 24.25 -8.64
C PHE A 109 11.09 25.53 -8.31
N ASN A 110 11.89 26.01 -9.27
CA ASN A 110 12.65 27.26 -9.17
C ASN A 110 11.81 28.55 -9.06
N TYR A 111 10.48 28.44 -9.03
CA TYR A 111 9.62 29.59 -8.75
C TYR A 111 9.74 30.12 -7.32
N ILE A 112 10.41 29.40 -6.41
CA ILE A 112 10.45 29.78 -4.98
C ILE A 112 11.79 30.38 -4.55
N LYS A 113 12.95 29.92 -5.07
CA LYS A 113 14.28 30.56 -4.89
C LYS A 113 15.30 30.07 -5.94
N PRO A 114 15.70 30.88 -6.93
CA PRO A 114 16.51 30.41 -8.07
C PRO A 114 18.01 30.16 -7.82
N SER A 115 18.53 30.15 -6.58
CA SER A 115 19.99 30.31 -6.39
C SER A 115 20.61 29.58 -5.18
N GLU A 116 19.94 28.60 -4.58
CA GLU A 116 20.57 27.80 -3.52
C GLU A 116 21.31 26.58 -4.12
N PRO A 117 22.63 26.41 -3.91
CA PRO A 117 23.41 25.31 -4.49
C PRO A 117 22.91 23.90 -4.16
N LYS A 118 22.15 23.77 -3.06
CA LYS A 118 21.66 22.48 -2.54
C LYS A 118 20.64 21.77 -3.43
N TRP A 119 20.15 22.41 -4.49
CA TRP A 119 19.13 21.86 -5.40
C TRP A 119 19.70 21.32 -6.72
N ARG A 120 21.03 21.20 -6.85
CA ARG A 120 21.64 20.63 -8.06
C ARG A 120 21.43 19.12 -8.14
N GLU A 121 21.71 18.42 -7.04
CA GLU A 121 21.56 16.98 -6.93
C GLU A 121 20.30 16.63 -6.12
N PRO A 122 19.34 15.87 -6.67
CA PRO A 122 18.10 15.55 -5.97
C PRO A 122 18.29 14.83 -4.64
N GLU A 123 19.30 13.97 -4.52
CA GLU A 123 19.59 13.27 -3.27
C GLU A 123 20.15 14.20 -2.19
N ASP A 124 21.07 15.09 -2.56
CA ASP A 124 21.63 16.09 -1.63
C ASP A 124 20.56 17.12 -1.22
N ALA A 125 19.70 17.50 -2.15
CA ALA A 125 18.53 18.32 -1.88
C ALA A 125 17.61 17.65 -0.85
N LEU A 126 17.42 16.33 -0.96
CA LEU A 126 16.59 15.56 -0.03
C LEU A 126 17.24 15.47 1.36
N ARG A 127 18.56 15.26 1.41
CA ARG A 127 19.35 15.26 2.66
C ARG A 127 19.27 16.59 3.39
N GLN A 128 19.18 17.70 2.65
CA GLN A 128 19.11 19.06 3.19
C GLN A 128 17.67 19.62 3.27
N ALA A 129 16.66 18.80 2.97
CA ALA A 129 15.27 19.24 2.90
C ALA A 129 14.71 19.55 4.30
N SER A 130 14.19 20.76 4.46
CA SER A 130 13.43 21.14 5.66
C SER A 130 12.00 20.57 5.63
N ASN A 131 11.30 20.60 6.77
CA ASN A 131 9.87 20.26 6.83
C ASN A 131 9.03 21.09 5.86
N ASN A 132 9.40 22.36 5.63
CA ASN A 132 8.74 23.24 4.67
C ASN A 132 8.98 22.80 3.22
N ASP A 133 10.18 22.33 2.89
CA ASP A 133 10.49 21.81 1.56
C ASP A 133 9.68 20.55 1.25
N MET A 134 9.55 19.64 2.23
CA MET A 134 8.69 18.46 2.11
C MET A 134 7.21 18.83 1.94
N TYR A 135 6.73 19.81 2.71
CA TYR A 135 5.38 20.35 2.59
C TYR A 135 5.11 20.93 1.19
N ARG A 136 6.04 21.76 0.68
CA ARG A 136 5.97 22.37 -0.65
C ARG A 136 5.99 21.32 -1.76
N PHE A 137 6.83 20.30 -1.64
CA PHE A 137 6.86 19.18 -2.55
C PHE A 137 5.50 18.46 -2.65
N LEU A 138 4.86 18.19 -1.51
CA LEU A 138 3.54 17.56 -1.48
C LEU A 138 2.46 18.47 -2.08
N GLY A 139 2.54 19.79 -1.84
CA GLY A 139 1.67 20.77 -2.51
C GLY A 139 1.88 20.81 -4.03
N TRP A 140 3.14 20.75 -4.49
CA TRP A 140 3.48 20.66 -5.90
C TRP A 140 2.94 19.37 -6.54
N CYS A 141 2.99 18.22 -5.84
CA CYS A 141 2.41 16.97 -6.33
C CYS A 141 0.91 17.07 -6.66
N LEU A 142 0.15 17.91 -5.95
CA LEU A 142 -1.27 18.15 -6.22
C LEU A 142 -1.50 18.93 -7.53
N ARG A 143 -0.53 19.78 -7.91
CA ARG A 143 -0.58 20.61 -9.12
C ARG A 143 -0.15 19.87 -10.39
N LEU A 144 0.34 18.64 -10.26
CA LEU A 144 0.94 17.89 -11.35
C LEU A 144 -0.11 17.46 -12.39
N GLN A 145 -0.02 17.98 -13.60
CA GLN A 145 -0.95 17.66 -14.70
C GLN A 145 -0.43 16.57 -15.65
N ARG A 146 0.89 16.35 -15.69
CA ARG A 146 1.54 15.39 -16.59
C ARG A 146 2.45 14.46 -15.83
N GLY A 147 2.45 13.18 -16.20
CA GLY A 147 3.26 12.11 -15.60
C GLY A 147 4.45 11.77 -16.48
N LYS A 148 4.97 10.55 -16.30
CA LYS A 148 6.03 9.98 -17.15
C LYS A 148 5.59 10.00 -18.62
N GLU A 149 6.52 10.31 -19.52
CA GLU A 149 6.30 10.44 -20.97
C GLU A 149 5.22 11.48 -21.35
N GLY A 150 4.95 12.47 -20.50
CA GLY A 150 4.00 13.54 -20.81
C GLY A 150 2.52 13.13 -20.74
N ARG A 151 2.21 11.89 -20.35
CA ARG A 151 0.85 11.38 -20.17
C ARG A 151 0.07 12.24 -19.18
N ARG A 152 -1.18 12.61 -19.52
CA ARG A 152 -2.01 13.44 -18.65
C ARG A 152 -2.38 12.68 -17.36
N LEU A 153 -2.14 13.29 -16.20
CA LEU A 153 -2.51 12.75 -14.91
C LEU A 153 -3.95 13.13 -14.56
N LYS A 154 -4.61 12.23 -13.83
CA LYS A 154 -5.94 12.49 -13.25
C LYS A 154 -5.89 13.52 -12.10
N GLY A 155 -4.71 13.82 -11.56
CA GLY A 155 -4.56 14.60 -10.34
C GLY A 155 -4.89 13.79 -9.08
N ILE A 156 -4.58 14.36 -7.92
CA ILE A 156 -4.87 13.78 -6.61
C ILE A 156 -6.11 14.50 -6.06
N HIS A 157 -7.20 13.75 -5.89
CA HIS A 157 -8.48 14.27 -5.38
C HIS A 157 -8.89 13.63 -4.04
N LYS A 158 -8.11 12.69 -3.53
CA LYS A 158 -8.40 11.92 -2.31
C LYS A 158 -7.32 12.17 -1.29
N PHE A 159 -7.72 12.43 -0.04
CA PHE A 159 -6.78 12.60 1.07
C PHE A 159 -5.89 11.37 1.26
N SER A 160 -6.47 10.18 1.18
CA SER A 160 -5.73 8.91 1.32
C SER A 160 -4.64 8.70 0.26
N SER A 161 -4.79 9.30 -0.93
CA SER A 161 -3.76 9.24 -1.98
C SER A 161 -2.58 10.15 -1.64
N LEU A 162 -2.85 11.35 -1.12
CA LEU A 162 -1.81 12.26 -0.64
C LEU A 162 -1.07 11.68 0.56
N GLU A 163 -1.78 11.04 1.49
CA GLU A 163 -1.17 10.35 2.63
C GLU A 163 -0.31 9.16 2.21
N ALA A 164 -0.74 8.41 1.19
CA ALA A 164 0.06 7.35 0.60
C ALA A 164 1.35 7.91 -0.04
N ASP A 165 1.27 9.02 -0.76
CA ASP A 165 2.45 9.67 -1.32
C ASP A 165 3.42 10.13 -0.22
N TRP A 166 2.92 10.70 0.88
CA TRP A 166 3.73 11.00 2.06
C TRP A 166 4.39 9.76 2.68
N LYS A 167 3.65 8.64 2.79
CA LYS A 167 4.22 7.37 3.27
C LYS A 167 5.38 6.90 2.39
N ASN A 168 5.21 6.93 1.07
CA ASN A 168 6.26 6.53 0.13
C ASN A 168 7.45 7.52 0.18
N PHE A 169 7.18 8.82 0.30
CA PHE A 169 8.22 9.84 0.41
C PHE A 169 9.08 9.64 1.65
N ARG A 170 8.49 9.31 2.80
CA ARG A 170 9.26 8.98 4.00
C ARG A 170 10.15 7.75 3.81
N GLY A 171 9.66 6.74 3.08
CA GLY A 171 10.45 5.56 2.74
C GLY A 171 11.62 5.92 1.83
N TYR A 172 11.40 6.79 0.85
CA TYR A 172 12.46 7.32 -0.02
C TYR A 172 13.49 8.14 0.77
N TYR A 173 13.04 9.06 1.63
CA TYR A 173 13.91 9.82 2.52
C TYR A 173 14.78 8.91 3.39
N GLN A 174 14.18 7.88 4.00
CA GLN A 174 14.92 6.93 4.84
C GLN A 174 15.94 6.12 4.03
N LYS A 175 15.61 5.75 2.79
CA LYS A 175 16.53 5.05 1.89
C LYS A 175 17.78 5.88 1.58
N ILE A 176 17.63 7.17 1.30
CA ILE A 176 18.72 8.07 0.90
C ILE A 176 19.53 8.57 2.09
N THR A 177 18.86 8.99 3.16
CA THR A 177 19.54 9.60 4.33
C THR A 177 20.00 8.58 5.35
N LYS A 178 19.56 7.31 5.21
CA LYS A 178 19.71 6.24 6.20
C LYS A 178 19.17 6.60 7.59
N THR A 179 18.40 7.69 7.70
CA THR A 179 17.79 8.17 8.93
C THR A 179 16.28 8.28 8.77
N ARG A 180 15.56 8.02 9.86
CA ARG A 180 14.11 8.19 9.89
C ARG A 180 13.77 9.64 10.22
N ILE A 181 12.81 10.21 9.52
CA ILE A 181 12.25 11.53 9.89
C ILE A 181 11.75 11.47 11.33
N GLY A 182 12.26 12.36 12.17
CA GLY A 182 11.90 12.48 13.59
C GLY A 182 10.38 12.65 13.78
N SER A 183 9.87 12.20 14.93
CA SER A 183 8.43 12.21 15.20
C SER A 183 7.82 13.62 15.10
N GLU A 184 8.48 14.62 15.68
CA GLU A 184 8.06 16.03 15.67
C GLU A 184 8.01 16.60 14.25
N ASN A 185 9.12 16.48 13.50
CA ASN A 185 9.20 16.85 12.08
C ASN A 185 8.10 16.18 11.25
N GLY A 186 7.90 14.88 11.48
CA GLY A 186 6.85 14.12 10.82
C GLY A 186 5.42 14.49 11.24
N GLN A 187 5.22 15.15 12.39
CA GLN A 187 3.92 15.70 12.80
C GLN A 187 3.68 17.07 12.17
N GLU A 188 4.71 17.91 12.08
CA GLU A 188 4.63 19.20 11.41
C GLU A 188 4.25 19.05 9.92
N VAL A 189 4.92 18.16 9.18
CA VAL A 189 4.56 17.92 7.78
C VAL A 189 3.15 17.36 7.66
N ARG A 190 2.71 16.50 8.58
CA ARG A 190 1.32 15.99 8.61
C ARG A 190 0.29 17.10 8.86
N ARG A 191 0.60 18.08 9.69
CA ARG A 191 -0.24 19.28 9.88
C ARG A 191 -0.37 20.03 8.55
N GLY A 192 0.74 20.19 7.83
CA GLY A 192 0.76 20.74 6.47
C GLY A 192 -0.08 19.93 5.47
N ILE A 193 0.01 18.60 5.48
CA ILE A 193 -0.81 17.72 4.61
C ILE A 193 -2.30 17.91 4.86
N LYS A 194 -2.73 18.05 6.13
CA LYS A 194 -4.13 18.34 6.48
C LYS A 194 -4.58 19.70 5.96
N TYR A 195 -3.69 20.70 6.03
CA TYR A 195 -3.95 22.02 5.46
C TYR A 195 -4.13 21.95 3.94
N LEU A 196 -3.20 21.31 3.22
CA LEU A 196 -3.30 21.09 1.76
C LEU A 196 -4.59 20.38 1.37
N ALA A 197 -5.00 19.39 2.17
CA ALA A 197 -6.24 18.66 1.93
C ALA A 197 -7.47 19.57 2.00
N LYS A 198 -7.52 20.47 2.98
CA LYS A 198 -8.60 21.45 3.14
C LYS A 198 -8.58 22.48 2.00
N GLU A 199 -7.41 23.04 1.71
CA GLU A 199 -7.23 24.08 0.68
C GLU A 199 -7.60 23.56 -0.72
N ASN A 200 -7.24 22.32 -1.03
CA ASN A 200 -7.52 21.70 -2.34
C ASN A 200 -8.82 20.89 -2.37
N ALA A 201 -9.67 21.03 -1.34
CA ALA A 201 -10.94 20.32 -1.20
C ALA A 201 -10.84 18.80 -1.48
N LEU A 202 -9.79 18.16 -0.97
CA LEU A 202 -9.59 16.72 -1.15
C LEU A 202 -10.68 15.95 -0.41
N ASP A 203 -11.17 14.91 -1.06
CA ASP A 203 -12.16 14.04 -0.45
C ASP A 203 -11.50 13.16 0.63
N THR A 204 -11.94 13.38 1.87
CA THR A 204 -11.52 12.69 3.09
C THR A 204 -12.38 11.49 3.43
N GLN A 205 -13.51 11.30 2.72
CA GLN A 205 -14.42 10.21 3.02
C GLN A 205 -13.74 8.88 2.74
N PRO A 206 -13.81 7.94 3.70
CA PRO A 206 -13.35 6.60 3.45
C PRO A 206 -14.14 6.01 2.28
N ARG A 207 -13.47 5.26 1.41
CA ARG A 207 -14.15 4.56 0.33
C ARG A 207 -15.19 3.62 0.97
N LYS A 208 -16.46 3.78 0.59
CA LYS A 208 -17.52 2.85 0.98
C LYS A 208 -17.12 1.44 0.58
N LYS A 209 -16.97 0.56 1.56
CA LYS A 209 -16.81 -0.88 1.35
C LYS A 209 -18.21 -1.44 1.28
N THR A 210 -18.79 -1.50 0.08
CA THR A 210 -20.08 -2.15 -0.12
C THR A 210 -19.84 -3.66 -0.06
N PRO A 211 -20.38 -4.38 0.93
CA PRO A 211 -20.31 -5.84 0.94
C PRO A 211 -21.17 -6.39 -0.20
N VAL A 212 -20.82 -7.57 -0.68
CA VAL A 212 -21.69 -8.38 -1.55
C VAL A 212 -22.39 -9.39 -0.64
N TYR A 213 -23.71 -9.44 -0.70
CA TYR A 213 -24.51 -10.39 0.08
C TYR A 213 -24.69 -11.70 -0.68
N ILE A 214 -24.91 -12.80 0.05
CA ILE A 214 -25.08 -14.12 -0.56
C ILE A 214 -26.36 -14.15 -1.43
N GLU A 215 -27.38 -13.42 -1.00
CA GLU A 215 -28.65 -13.24 -1.69
C GLU A 215 -28.49 -12.53 -3.04
N ASP A 216 -27.50 -11.64 -3.16
CA ASP A 216 -27.17 -10.95 -4.42
C ASP A 216 -26.45 -11.87 -5.41
N MET A 217 -25.88 -12.99 -4.94
CA MET A 217 -25.10 -13.90 -5.76
C MET A 217 -25.98 -14.79 -6.63
N THR A 218 -27.12 -15.25 -6.12
CA THR A 218 -28.07 -16.08 -6.89
C THR A 218 -28.51 -15.40 -8.19
N PRO A 219 -29.10 -14.18 -8.17
CA PRO A 219 -29.53 -13.52 -9.40
C PRO A 219 -28.34 -13.14 -10.30
N PHE A 220 -27.18 -12.84 -9.72
CA PHE A 220 -25.96 -12.55 -10.48
C PHE A 220 -25.46 -13.78 -11.26
N LYS A 221 -25.44 -14.96 -10.63
CA LYS A 221 -25.07 -16.22 -11.27
C LYS A 221 -26.05 -16.63 -12.36
N GLU A 222 -27.34 -16.55 -12.07
CA GLU A 222 -28.40 -16.77 -13.06
C GLU A 222 -28.21 -15.84 -14.25
N THR A 223 -27.93 -14.56 -14.00
CA THR A 223 -27.65 -13.58 -15.06
C THR A 223 -26.43 -14.00 -15.88
N ILE A 224 -25.28 -14.30 -15.27
CA ILE A 224 -24.06 -14.67 -16.01
C ILE A 224 -24.27 -15.92 -16.88
N LEU A 225 -24.95 -16.93 -16.34
CA LEU A 225 -25.16 -18.20 -17.03
C LEU A 225 -26.23 -18.09 -18.13
N ALA A 226 -27.32 -17.35 -17.89
CA ALA A 226 -28.44 -17.21 -18.82
C ALA A 226 -28.25 -16.11 -19.87
N THR A 227 -27.35 -15.14 -19.65
CA THR A 227 -27.18 -13.99 -20.55
C THR A 227 -26.77 -14.43 -21.96
N GLN A 228 -27.48 -13.97 -23.00
CA GLN A 228 -27.09 -14.18 -24.40
C GLN A 228 -26.29 -13.00 -24.98
N GLU A 229 -26.01 -11.97 -24.17
CA GLU A 229 -25.20 -10.83 -24.59
C GLU A 229 -23.77 -11.26 -24.96
N LYS A 230 -23.23 -10.63 -26.01
CA LYS A 230 -21.87 -10.84 -26.54
C LYS A 230 -20.75 -10.31 -25.63
N ARG A 231 -20.95 -10.27 -24.30
CA ARG A 231 -19.89 -9.87 -23.36
C ARG A 231 -18.82 -10.94 -23.18
N PHE A 232 -19.16 -12.18 -23.51
CA PHE A 232 -18.26 -13.33 -23.47
C PHE A 232 -18.11 -13.87 -24.88
N ASP A 233 -16.87 -14.01 -25.33
CA ASP A 233 -16.55 -14.58 -26.64
C ASP A 233 -16.81 -16.09 -26.65
N LEU A 234 -16.64 -16.76 -25.49
CA LEU A 234 -16.81 -18.19 -25.33
C LEU A 234 -17.65 -18.52 -24.09
N SER A 235 -18.46 -19.59 -24.17
CA SER A 235 -19.26 -20.08 -23.04
C SER A 235 -18.39 -20.47 -21.83
N PHE A 236 -17.18 -20.99 -22.07
CA PHE A 236 -16.24 -21.35 -21.02
C PHE A 236 -15.81 -20.15 -20.15
N GLN A 237 -15.72 -18.94 -20.72
CA GLN A 237 -15.39 -17.73 -19.94
C GLN A 237 -16.45 -17.45 -18.87
N ARG A 238 -17.72 -17.81 -19.12
CA ARG A 238 -18.81 -17.66 -18.15
C ARG A 238 -18.62 -18.58 -16.95
N ILE A 239 -18.23 -19.83 -17.23
CA ILE A 239 -17.94 -20.85 -16.21
C ILE A 239 -16.73 -20.40 -15.37
N GLN A 240 -15.69 -19.87 -16.01
CA GLN A 240 -14.52 -19.33 -15.30
C GLN A 240 -14.89 -18.17 -14.37
N VAL A 241 -15.72 -17.23 -14.84
CA VAL A 241 -16.17 -16.09 -14.03
C VAL A 241 -17.06 -16.55 -12.86
N ASP A 242 -18.00 -17.47 -13.09
CA ASP A 242 -18.83 -18.02 -12.00
C ASP A 242 -17.97 -18.76 -10.95
N LEU A 243 -17.02 -19.58 -11.39
CA LEU A 243 -16.10 -20.28 -10.50
C LEU A 243 -15.26 -19.29 -9.68
N LEU A 244 -14.66 -18.27 -10.32
CA LEU A 244 -13.84 -17.27 -9.64
C LEU A 244 -14.64 -16.47 -8.60
N ASN A 245 -15.87 -16.08 -8.94
CA ASN A 245 -16.75 -15.37 -8.02
C ASN A 245 -17.18 -16.26 -6.85
N THR A 246 -17.45 -17.53 -7.10
CA THR A 246 -17.78 -18.51 -6.06
C THR A 246 -16.61 -18.69 -5.09
N LEU A 247 -15.41 -18.89 -5.62
CA LEU A 247 -14.19 -19.02 -4.81
C LEU A 247 -13.95 -17.75 -4.00
N GLY A 248 -14.05 -16.56 -4.62
CA GLY A 248 -13.86 -15.29 -3.92
C GLY A 248 -14.87 -15.03 -2.81
N LEU A 249 -16.13 -15.43 -3.01
CA LEU A 249 -17.18 -15.31 -2.00
C LEU A 249 -16.92 -16.20 -0.79
N PHE A 250 -16.64 -17.49 -1.00
CA PHE A 250 -16.53 -18.46 0.08
C PHE A 250 -15.18 -18.43 0.80
N THR A 251 -14.10 -18.10 0.10
CA THR A 251 -12.76 -18.06 0.70
C THR A 251 -12.35 -16.68 1.20
N LEU A 252 -13.07 -15.63 0.79
CA LEU A 252 -12.73 -14.22 1.06
C LEU A 252 -11.29 -13.87 0.64
N HIS A 253 -10.71 -14.63 -0.29
CA HIS A 253 -9.36 -14.39 -0.77
C HIS A 253 -9.30 -13.11 -1.61
N ARG A 254 -8.14 -12.45 -1.54
CA ARG A 254 -7.85 -11.31 -2.40
C ARG A 254 -7.76 -11.79 -3.85
N GLU A 255 -8.14 -10.93 -4.78
CA GLU A 255 -8.08 -11.18 -6.23
C GLU A 255 -6.75 -11.82 -6.67
N GLY A 256 -5.61 -11.25 -6.23
CA GLY A 256 -4.30 -11.79 -6.58
C GLY A 256 -4.06 -13.23 -6.11
N ALA A 257 -4.62 -13.63 -4.96
CA ALA A 257 -4.49 -15.00 -4.47
C ALA A 257 -5.37 -15.97 -5.29
N LEU A 258 -6.55 -15.53 -5.72
CA LEU A 258 -7.42 -16.31 -6.60
C LEU A 258 -6.80 -16.49 -7.99
N LEU A 259 -6.17 -15.44 -8.53
CA LEU A 259 -5.49 -15.51 -9.83
C LEU A 259 -4.20 -16.36 -9.80
N ALA A 260 -3.57 -16.47 -8.63
CA ALA A 260 -2.40 -17.33 -8.42
C ALA A 260 -2.76 -18.78 -8.03
N LEU A 261 -4.06 -19.12 -7.95
CA LEU A 261 -4.51 -20.45 -7.61
C LEU A 261 -4.13 -21.44 -8.72
N GLN A 262 -3.49 -22.55 -8.33
CA GLN A 262 -3.08 -23.62 -9.23
C GLN A 262 -3.77 -24.91 -8.79
N PHE A 263 -3.91 -25.87 -9.71
CA PHE A 263 -4.54 -27.17 -9.41
C PHE A 263 -3.90 -27.89 -8.22
N LYS A 264 -2.57 -27.80 -8.06
CA LYS A 264 -1.85 -28.40 -6.93
C LYS A 264 -2.23 -27.84 -5.56
N HIS A 265 -2.83 -26.65 -5.50
CA HIS A 265 -3.29 -26.04 -4.25
C HIS A 265 -4.68 -26.57 -3.84
N LEU A 266 -5.38 -27.30 -4.71
CA LEU A 266 -6.69 -27.87 -4.46
C LEU A 266 -6.52 -29.31 -3.96
N LEU A 267 -6.49 -29.48 -2.64
CA LEU A 267 -6.43 -30.80 -2.02
C LEU A 267 -7.85 -31.28 -1.72
N LEU A 268 -8.20 -32.44 -2.28
CA LEU A 268 -9.43 -33.15 -1.92
C LEU A 268 -9.11 -34.11 -0.77
N PRO A 269 -9.71 -33.93 0.42
CA PRO A 269 -9.55 -34.89 1.50
C PRO A 269 -10.03 -36.27 1.01
N GLY A 270 -9.14 -37.28 1.05
CA GLY A 270 -9.45 -38.66 0.64
C GLY A 270 -8.94 -39.09 -0.75
N LEU A 271 -8.35 -38.18 -1.54
CA LEU A 271 -7.74 -38.49 -2.85
C LEU A 271 -6.21 -38.31 -2.87
N VAL A 272 -5.61 -37.96 -1.74
CA VAL A 272 -4.15 -37.84 -1.60
C VAL A 272 -3.60 -39.18 -1.13
N PRO A 273 -2.81 -39.92 -1.94
CA PRO A 273 -2.04 -41.05 -1.44
C PRO A 273 -1.12 -40.55 -0.33
N LYS A 274 -1.00 -41.30 0.78
CA LYS A 274 -0.12 -41.00 1.93
C LYS A 274 1.31 -40.58 1.54
N ALA A 275 1.78 -40.96 0.35
CA ALA A 275 3.11 -40.66 -0.18
C ALA A 275 3.36 -39.18 -0.58
N MET A 276 2.37 -38.29 -0.59
CA MET A 276 2.56 -36.86 -0.92
C MET A 276 2.52 -35.90 0.28
N LEU A 277 2.42 -36.42 1.51
CA LEU A 277 2.51 -35.61 2.74
C LEU A 277 3.93 -35.55 3.32
N GLU A 278 4.90 -36.18 2.67
CA GLU A 278 6.30 -36.28 3.10
C GLU A 278 7.27 -35.86 1.98
N THR A 279 7.10 -34.66 1.41
CA THR A 279 8.14 -33.91 0.66
C THR A 279 7.75 -32.44 0.62
#